data_AF-A0A2I0FT31-F1
#
_entry.id   AF-A0A2I0FT31-F1
#
_cell.length_a   1.000
_cell.length_b   1.000
_cell.length_c   1.000
_cell.angle_alpha   90.00
_cell.angle_beta   90.00
_cell.angle_gamma   90.00
#
_symmetry.space_group_name_H-M   'P 1'
#
loop_
_entity.id
_entity.type
_entity.pdbx_description
1 polymer ?
#
loop_
_entity_poly.entity_id
_entity_poly.type
_entity_poly.pdbx_seq_one_letter_code
_entity_poly.pdbx_strand_id
1 'polypeptide(L)'
;MNKCIIAVGMVMTLLAGGNAIAAEKTAQQQKMTVCNQQAGEKALKGDERKTFMSSCLKKDSETTKAMTPQQLKMKSCNTAAGDKALKGDERKTFMSNCLKKS
;
A
#
# COMPACT_ATOMS: atom_id res chain seq x y z
N MET A 1 42.71 21.28 35.91
CA MET A 1 42.22 20.98 37.27
C MET A 1 40.70 20.99 37.16
N ASN A 2 40.03 19.87 36.86
CA ASN A 2 39.79 18.76 37.78
C ASN A 2 39.79 17.39 37.05
N LYS A 3 40.61 16.50 37.59
CA LYS A 3 40.67 15.02 37.50
C LYS A 3 39.28 14.39 37.77
N CYS A 4 38.91 13.15 37.48
CA CYS A 4 39.38 11.98 36.71
C CYS A 4 38.36 10.88 37.05
N ILE A 5 38.19 9.88 36.16
CA ILE A 5 37.76 8.50 36.46
C ILE A 5 36.29 8.31 36.88
N ILE A 6 35.47 7.78 35.96
CA ILE A 6 34.90 6.43 36.09
C ILE A 6 34.92 5.79 34.69
N ALA A 7 35.74 4.75 34.56
CA ALA A 7 35.78 3.84 33.43
C ALA A 7 35.00 2.58 33.79
N VAL A 8 33.89 2.31 33.09
CA VAL A 8 33.31 0.99 32.78
C VAL A 8 32.39 1.32 31.59
N GLY A 9 32.62 0.95 30.34
CA GLY A 9 33.15 -0.28 29.81
C GLY A 9 32.12 -0.76 28.79
N MET A 10 32.38 -0.59 27.49
CA MET A 10 32.05 -1.62 26.50
C MET A 10 32.78 -1.35 25.20
N VAL A 11 33.59 -2.34 24.85
CA VAL A 11 34.41 -2.44 23.66
C VAL A 11 33.54 -2.49 22.40
N MET A 12 34.03 -1.75 21.42
CA MET A 12 33.86 -1.88 19.98
C MET A 12 33.47 -3.28 19.50
N THR A 13 32.29 -3.40 18.86
CA THR A 13 32.07 -4.43 17.84
C THR A 13 31.32 -3.78 16.67
N LEU A 14 32.07 -3.51 15.60
CA LEU A 14 31.48 -3.42 14.26
C LEU A 14 30.79 -4.74 13.97
N LEU A 15 29.61 -4.72 13.35
CA LEU A 15 29.30 -5.59 12.22
C LEU A 15 28.06 -5.08 11.49
N ALA A 16 28.21 -5.08 10.18
CA ALA A 16 27.25 -4.77 9.17
C ALA A 16 25.85 -5.34 9.44
N GLY A 17 24.85 -4.51 9.21
CA GLY A 17 23.45 -4.91 9.17
C GLY A 17 22.67 -3.93 8.33
N GLY A 18 23.19 -3.62 7.13
CA GLY A 18 22.43 -2.99 6.07
C GLY A 18 21.26 -3.90 5.71
N ASN A 19 20.17 -3.75 6.44
CA ASN A 19 18.86 -4.18 5.97
C ASN A 19 18.20 -2.91 5.45
N ALA A 20 18.56 -2.54 4.22
CA ALA A 20 17.59 -1.91 3.35
C ALA A 20 16.47 -2.95 3.12
N ILE A 21 15.62 -3.16 4.13
CA ILE A 21 14.31 -3.72 3.90
C ILE A 21 13.64 -2.65 3.06
N ALA A 22 13.58 -2.88 1.75
CA ALA A 22 12.57 -2.24 0.94
C ALA A 22 11.27 -2.47 1.69
N ALA A 23 10.75 -1.42 2.34
CA ALA A 23 9.60 -1.51 3.22
C ALA A 23 8.41 -1.97 2.39
N GLU A 24 8.20 -3.29 2.33
CA GLU A 24 7.07 -3.89 1.66
C GLU A 24 5.85 -3.42 2.43
N LYS A 25 5.08 -2.51 1.80
CA LYS A 25 3.88 -1.97 2.42
C LYS A 25 3.00 -3.13 2.86
N THR A 26 2.59 -3.12 4.12
CA THR A 26 1.68 -4.15 4.65
C THR A 26 0.39 -4.17 3.83
N ALA A 27 -0.30 -5.31 3.81
CA ALA A 27 -1.57 -5.48 3.10
C ALA A 27 -2.58 -4.34 3.40
N GLN A 28 -2.60 -3.87 4.65
CA GLN A 28 -3.42 -2.74 5.09
C GLN A 28 -2.95 -1.40 4.50
N GLN A 29 -1.63 -1.14 4.43
CA GLN A 29 -1.07 0.08 3.85
C GLN A 29 -1.28 0.16 2.33
N GLN A 30 -1.20 -0.97 1.62
CA GLN A 30 -1.51 -1.04 0.20
C GLN A 30 -3.01 -0.77 -0.05
N LYS A 31 -3.90 -1.40 0.74
CA LYS A 31 -5.34 -1.18 0.67
C LYS A 31 -5.71 0.29 0.92
N MET A 32 -5.10 0.92 1.93
CA MET A 32 -5.24 2.35 2.18
C MET A 32 -4.82 3.20 0.97
N THR A 33 -3.73 2.84 0.29
CA THR A 33 -3.26 3.57 -0.89
C THR A 33 -4.28 3.48 -2.03
N VAL A 34 -4.81 2.27 -2.30
CA VAL A 34 -5.84 2.04 -3.32
C VAL A 34 -7.14 2.77 -2.99
N CYS A 35 -7.63 2.68 -1.76
CA CYS A 35 -8.85 3.39 -1.33
C CYS A 35 -8.69 4.91 -1.49
N ASN A 36 -7.50 5.46 -1.18
CA ASN A 36 -7.24 6.89 -1.38
C ASN A 36 -7.21 7.28 -2.87
N GLN A 37 -6.59 6.47 -3.72
CA GLN A 37 -6.55 6.70 -5.17
C GLN A 37 -7.98 6.73 -5.76
N GLN A 38 -8.80 5.73 -5.44
CA GLN A 38 -10.18 5.63 -5.93
C GLN A 38 -11.06 6.77 -5.41
N ALA A 39 -10.86 7.23 -4.17
CA ALA A 39 -11.56 8.38 -3.64
C ALA A 39 -11.22 9.66 -4.43
N GLY A 40 -9.95 9.84 -4.81
CA GLY A 40 -9.48 10.96 -5.62
C GLY A 40 -10.02 10.92 -7.06
N GLU A 41 -10.01 9.75 -7.71
CA GLU A 41 -10.59 9.54 -9.05
C GLU A 41 -12.09 9.82 -9.08
N LYS A 42 -12.80 9.49 -8.01
CA LYS A 42 -14.22 9.79 -7.83
C LYS A 42 -14.49 11.23 -7.34
N ALA A 43 -13.44 12.04 -7.17
CA ALA A 43 -13.50 13.39 -6.64
C ALA A 43 -14.28 13.52 -5.31
N LEU A 44 -14.30 12.45 -4.50
CA LEU A 44 -15.06 12.41 -3.24
C LEU A 44 -14.44 13.36 -2.23
N LYS A 45 -15.30 14.16 -1.58
CA LYS A 45 -14.90 15.13 -0.55
C LYS A 45 -15.77 14.98 0.70
N GLY A 46 -15.32 15.55 1.82
CA GLY A 46 -16.07 15.56 3.07
C GLY A 46 -16.55 14.17 3.51
N ASP A 47 -17.83 14.09 3.87
CA ASP A 47 -18.47 12.88 4.39
C ASP A 47 -18.54 11.74 3.37
N GLU A 48 -18.62 12.06 2.07
CA GLU A 48 -18.64 11.05 1.01
C GLU A 48 -17.31 10.28 0.96
N ARG A 49 -16.18 11.00 1.07
CA ARG A 49 -14.85 10.38 1.13
C ARG A 49 -14.71 9.51 2.38
N LYS A 50 -15.18 9.99 3.52
CA LYS A 50 -15.09 9.26 4.79
C LYS A 50 -15.90 7.97 4.76
N THR A 51 -17.12 8.04 4.23
CA THR A 51 -18.02 6.88 4.05
C THR A 51 -17.41 5.89 3.09
N PHE A 52 -16.89 6.36 1.95
CA PHE A 52 -16.20 5.53 0.98
C PHE A 52 -14.96 4.84 1.58
N MET A 53 -14.12 5.59 2.30
CA MET A 53 -12.92 5.06 2.94
C MET A 53 -13.28 3.99 3.98
N SER A 54 -14.27 4.28 4.82
CA SER A 54 -14.78 3.32 5.80
C SER A 54 -15.29 2.06 5.12
N SER A 55 -16.09 2.16 4.06
CA SER A 55 -16.58 1.00 3.30
C SER A 55 -15.44 0.22 2.63
N CYS A 56 -14.49 0.93 2.03
CA CYS A 56 -13.33 0.35 1.35
C CYS A 56 -12.43 -0.44 2.31
N LEU A 57 -12.28 0.05 3.55
CA LEU A 57 -11.46 -0.59 4.57
C LEU A 57 -12.23 -1.67 5.37
N LYS A 58 -13.53 -1.48 5.63
CA LYS A 58 -14.36 -2.36 6.47
C LYS A 58 -14.69 -3.73 5.86
N LYS A 59 -14.42 -3.98 4.57
CA LYS A 59 -14.66 -5.30 3.95
C LYS A 59 -13.89 -6.49 4.57
N ASP A 60 -13.06 -6.24 5.58
CA ASP A 60 -12.41 -7.30 6.36
C ASP A 60 -13.21 -7.70 7.63
N SER A 61 -14.25 -6.95 8.01
CA SER A 61 -14.89 -7.10 9.32
C SER A 61 -16.16 -7.96 9.35
N GLU A 62 -16.80 -8.26 8.22
CA GLU A 62 -18.10 -8.95 8.21
C GLU A 62 -18.20 -9.93 7.00
N THR A 63 -17.93 -11.20 7.25
CA THR A 63 -18.60 -12.37 6.64
C THR A 63 -18.73 -12.44 5.10
N THR A 64 -17.67 -12.14 4.35
CA THR A 64 -17.51 -12.68 2.98
C THR A 64 -16.02 -12.79 2.69
N LYS A 65 -15.55 -13.96 2.22
CA LYS A 65 -14.14 -14.27 1.90
C LYS A 65 -13.35 -13.00 1.53
N ALA A 66 -12.56 -12.51 2.48
CA ALA A 66 -11.82 -11.26 2.35
C ALA A 66 -10.97 -11.34 1.08
N MET A 67 -11.27 -10.49 0.10
CA MET A 67 -10.49 -10.43 -1.12
C MET A 67 -9.07 -10.00 -0.77
N THR A 68 -8.08 -10.76 -1.22
CA THR A 68 -6.67 -10.40 -1.03
C THR A 68 -6.39 -9.05 -1.69
N PRO A 69 -5.38 -8.28 -1.24
CA PRO A 69 -4.99 -7.02 -1.87
C PRO A 69 -4.77 -7.16 -3.38
N GLN A 70 -4.25 -8.31 -3.80
CA GLN A 70 -4.04 -8.64 -5.21
C GLN A 70 -5.36 -8.83 -5.96
N GLN A 71 -6.38 -9.44 -5.35
CA GLN A 71 -7.73 -9.56 -5.91
C GLN A 71 -8.43 -8.21 -6.01
N LEU A 72 -8.28 -7.33 -5.01
CA LEU A 72 -8.81 -5.97 -5.05
C LEU A 72 -8.14 -5.14 -6.16
N LYS A 73 -6.82 -5.21 -6.25
CA LYS A 73 -6.03 -4.53 -7.29
C LYS A 73 -6.42 -5.00 -8.68
N MET A 74 -6.52 -6.32 -8.89
CA MET A 74 -6.95 -6.89 -10.15
C MET A 74 -8.36 -6.45 -10.55
N LYS A 75 -9.28 -6.36 -9.58
CA LYS A 75 -10.63 -5.85 -9.83
C LYS A 75 -10.60 -4.38 -10.26
N SER A 76 -9.86 -3.54 -9.54
CA SER A 76 -9.71 -2.12 -9.85
C SER A 76 -9.09 -1.90 -11.25
N CYS A 77 -8.04 -2.64 -11.58
CA CYS A 77 -7.41 -2.57 -12.90
C CYS A 77 -8.36 -3.00 -14.02
N ASN A 78 -9.22 -4.01 -13.79
CA ASN A 78 -10.23 -4.41 -14.77
C ASN A 78 -11.32 -3.36 -14.96
N THR A 79 -11.80 -2.74 -13.89
CA THR A 79 -12.77 -1.64 -13.97
C THR A 79 -12.18 -0.46 -14.74
N ALA A 80 -10.99 0.00 -14.36
CA ALA A 80 -10.33 1.12 -15.03
C ALA A 80 -10.04 0.85 -16.52
N ALA A 81 -9.72 -0.40 -16.89
CA ALA A 81 -9.56 -0.78 -18.29
C ALA A 81 -10.89 -0.73 -19.07
N GLY A 82 -11.98 -1.16 -18.44
CA GLY A 82 -13.33 -1.10 -19.01
C GLY A 82 -13.84 0.34 -19.18
N ASP A 83 -13.62 1.18 -18.18
CA ASP A 83 -13.99 2.61 -18.22
C ASP A 83 -13.22 3.37 -19.30
N LYS A 84 -11.98 2.96 -19.57
CA LYS A 84 -11.15 3.47 -20.67
C LYS A 84 -11.43 2.79 -22.01
N ALA A 85 -12.41 1.88 -22.06
CA ALA A 85 -12.77 1.08 -23.23
C ALA A 85 -11.57 0.37 -23.91
N LEU A 86 -10.53 0.04 -23.13
CA LEU A 86 -9.30 -0.57 -23.65
C LEU A 86 -9.57 -1.99 -24.14
N LYS A 87 -9.07 -2.33 -25.32
CA LYS A 87 -9.21 -3.64 -25.95
C LYS A 87 -7.86 -4.14 -26.46
N GLY A 88 -7.79 -5.43 -26.77
CA GLY A 88 -6.58 -6.05 -27.35
C GLY A 88 -5.30 -5.75 -26.56
N ASP A 89 -4.25 -5.37 -27.28
CA ASP A 89 -2.92 -5.13 -26.72
C ASP A 89 -2.86 -3.93 -25.78
N GLU A 90 -3.72 -2.93 -25.96
CA GLU A 90 -3.79 -1.76 -25.08
C GLU A 90 -4.27 -2.15 -23.68
N ARG A 91 -5.30 -3.00 -23.60
CA ARG A 91 -5.78 -3.54 -22.32
C ARG A 91 -4.72 -4.38 -21.64
N LYS A 92 -4.01 -5.22 -22.39
CA LYS A 92 -2.96 -6.11 -21.85
C LYS A 92 -1.79 -5.31 -21.28
N THR A 93 -1.38 -4.27 -21.98
CA THR A 93 -0.32 -3.34 -21.55
C THR A 93 -0.76 -2.56 -20.31
N PHE A 94 -1.98 -2.01 -20.31
CA PHE A 94 -2.55 -1.31 -19.17
C PHE A 94 -2.66 -2.23 -17.94
N MET A 95 -3.18 -3.45 -18.10
CA MET A 95 -3.32 -4.41 -17.01
C MET A 95 -1.96 -4.77 -16.40
N SER A 96 -0.96 -5.03 -17.25
CA SER A 96 0.40 -5.35 -16.81
C SER A 96 1.01 -4.19 -16.01
N ASN A 97 0.87 -2.95 -16.49
CA ASN A 97 1.38 -1.77 -15.79
C ASN A 97 0.60 -1.51 -14.48
N CYS A 98 -0.72 -1.63 -14.50
CA CYS A 98 -1.58 -1.44 -13.34
C CYS A 98 -1.27 -2.46 -12.24
N LEU A 99 -1.06 -3.73 -12.59
CA LEU A 99 -0.73 -4.79 -11.64
C LEU A 99 0.71 -4.72 -11.13
N LYS A 100 1.67 -4.20 -11.91
CA LYS A 100 3.08 -4.03 -11.49
C LYS A 100 3.32 -2.86 -10.53
N LYS A 101 2.48 -1.82 -10.56
CA LYS A 101 2.61 -0.64 -9.68
C LYS A 101 2.11 -0.99 -8.27
N SER A 102 2.92 -1.65 -7.44
CA SER A 102 2.62 -2.01 -6.04
C SER A 102 3.30 -1.06 -5.06
#